data_AF-A0A371PF03-F1
#
_entry.id   AF-A0A371PF03-F1
#
_cell.length_a   1.000
_cell.length_b   1.000
_cell.length_c   1.000
_cell.angle_alpha   90.00
_cell.angle_beta   90.00
_cell.angle_gamma   90.00
#
_symmetry.space_group_name_H-M   'P 1'
#
loop_
_entity.id
_entity.type
_entity.pdbx_description
1 polymer ?
#
loop_
_entity_poly.entity_id
_entity_poly.type
_entity_poly.pdbx_seq_one_letter_code
_entity_poly.pdbx_strand_id
1 'polypeptide(L)'
;MEYRFSSRVSQLKSSAVRDILKLTQGKDMISFAGGLPAEELFPVQAVREAAGRVLDQGTGALQYGLTEGYFPLREQLSERMAAKGMSVTPEEMILTTGSQQAIDLLVGVLTEPGDTILVERPTYLACLQVFALHGLNVVSAESDEFGMVPESAEELIRKHKPKLIYAVPTFSNPTGRVWSLERRKRMLGLAKQYELLIIEDDPYGDIKFNEENYPSLFSLGGSAQDNPVLYTSTFSKTVAPALRTGWAVGDSRVIGMVAKAKQAADLQSSTMDQQILSQLLSGFDLDAHIALISREYGERMNEMDTLLKREALPGLNWVTPQGGMFLWVELPDGLDAETLLKCAVQKGVAFVPGSSFYADQPMRNTARLNYTYNKGERTVQGVARLIEAIGEFTARS
;
A
#
# COMPACT_ATOMS: atom_id res chain seq x y z
N MET A 1 -26.12 -26.01 -14.92
CA MET A 1 -26.70 -24.86 -14.21
C MET A 1 -25.94 -23.64 -14.66
N GLU A 2 -26.60 -22.63 -15.22
CA GLU A 2 -25.96 -21.37 -15.61
C GLU A 2 -26.10 -20.37 -14.46
N TYR A 3 -24.97 -19.93 -13.91
CA TYR A 3 -24.95 -18.93 -12.86
C TYR A 3 -25.03 -17.53 -13.47
N ARG A 4 -25.92 -16.68 -12.94
CA ARG A 4 -26.03 -15.26 -13.32
C ARG A 4 -25.32 -14.40 -12.27
N PHE A 5 -24.13 -13.92 -12.59
CA PHE A 5 -23.37 -13.02 -11.72
C PHE A 5 -23.74 -11.56 -11.98
N SER A 6 -23.48 -10.68 -11.01
CA SER A 6 -23.69 -9.24 -11.17
C SER A 6 -22.73 -8.66 -12.21
N SER A 7 -23.15 -7.60 -12.89
CA SER A 7 -22.33 -6.91 -13.90
C SER A 7 -21.02 -6.37 -13.33
N ARG A 8 -21.02 -5.95 -12.06
CA ARG A 8 -19.82 -5.45 -11.36
C ARG A 8 -18.73 -6.51 -11.22
N VAL A 9 -19.10 -7.77 -10.97
CA VAL A 9 -18.16 -8.88 -10.84
C VAL A 9 -17.57 -9.28 -12.19
N SER A 10 -18.30 -9.08 -13.29
CA SER A 10 -17.81 -9.41 -14.65
C SER A 10 -16.61 -8.57 -15.09
N GLN A 11 -16.39 -7.41 -14.45
CA GLN A 11 -15.27 -6.51 -14.74
C GLN A 11 -14.02 -6.81 -13.89
N LEU A 12 -14.12 -7.71 -12.91
CA LEU A 12 -13.00 -8.06 -12.06
C LEU A 12 -11.97 -8.88 -12.82
N LYS A 13 -10.74 -8.37 -12.89
CA LYS A 13 -9.57 -9.12 -13.36
C LYS A 13 -8.92 -9.87 -12.19
N SER A 14 -8.32 -11.03 -12.45
CA SER A 14 -7.48 -11.69 -11.46
C SER A 14 -6.31 -10.79 -11.08
N SER A 15 -5.86 -10.88 -9.82
CA SER A 15 -4.70 -10.11 -9.36
C SER A 15 -3.43 -10.70 -9.95
N ALA A 16 -2.72 -9.93 -10.78
CA ALA A 16 -1.44 -10.35 -11.38
C ALA A 16 -0.43 -10.82 -10.32
N VAL A 17 -0.37 -10.13 -9.17
CA VAL A 17 0.48 -10.53 -8.04
C VAL A 17 0.11 -11.91 -7.52
N ARG A 18 -1.19 -12.22 -7.38
CA ARG A 18 -1.65 -13.54 -6.93
C ARG A 18 -1.28 -14.64 -7.91
N ASP A 19 -1.43 -14.38 -9.21
CA ASP A 19 -1.13 -15.36 -10.25
C ASP A 19 0.39 -15.61 -10.34
N ILE A 20 1.21 -14.57 -10.20
CA ILE A 20 2.67 -14.71 -10.10
C ILE A 20 3.06 -15.47 -8.83
N LEU A 21 2.47 -15.17 -7.67
CA LEU A 21 2.78 -15.89 -6.43
C LEU A 21 2.53 -17.40 -6.52
N LYS A 22 1.53 -17.84 -7.28
CA LYS A 22 1.30 -19.27 -7.56
C LYS A 22 2.42 -19.88 -8.40
N LEU A 23 2.93 -19.14 -9.38
CA LEU A 23 4.05 -19.57 -10.22
C LEU A 23 5.36 -19.64 -9.44
N THR A 24 5.49 -18.88 -8.34
CA THR A 24 6.72 -18.82 -7.55
C THR A 24 6.80 -19.79 -6.37
N GLN A 25 5.89 -20.76 -6.25
CA GLN A 25 5.90 -21.74 -5.13
C GLN A 25 6.99 -22.84 -5.27
N GLY A 26 7.83 -22.80 -6.31
CA GLY A 26 8.96 -23.73 -6.47
C GLY A 26 10.17 -23.36 -5.59
N LYS A 27 10.87 -24.37 -5.04
CA LYS A 27 12.00 -24.19 -4.10
C LYS A 27 13.18 -23.37 -4.67
N ASP A 28 13.39 -23.40 -5.98
CA ASP A 28 14.52 -22.73 -6.65
C ASP A 28 14.18 -21.33 -7.21
N MET A 29 12.94 -20.86 -7.04
CA MET A 29 12.50 -19.56 -7.52
C MET A 29 12.93 -18.43 -6.57
N ILE A 30 13.54 -17.39 -7.12
CA ILE A 30 13.83 -16.14 -6.41
C ILE A 30 12.76 -15.12 -6.80
N SER A 31 11.87 -14.79 -5.86
CA SER A 31 10.73 -13.90 -6.13
C SER A 31 10.99 -12.50 -5.60
N PHE A 32 11.05 -11.51 -6.49
CA PHE A 32 10.92 -10.08 -6.20
C PHE A 32 9.48 -9.59 -6.41
N ALA A 33 8.50 -10.49 -6.57
CA ALA A 33 7.14 -10.11 -6.92
C ALA A 33 6.25 -9.80 -5.71
N GLY A 34 6.33 -10.62 -4.66
CA GLY A 34 5.43 -10.52 -3.50
C GLY A 34 5.53 -9.19 -2.77
N GLY A 35 4.40 -8.61 -2.35
CA GLY A 35 4.35 -7.44 -1.46
C GLY A 35 4.50 -7.81 0.02
N LEU A 36 5.39 -8.77 0.30
CA LEU A 36 5.49 -9.50 1.55
C LEU A 36 6.63 -8.92 2.42
N PRO A 37 6.37 -8.59 3.69
CA PRO A 37 7.44 -8.27 4.63
C PRO A 37 8.29 -9.51 4.92
N ALA A 38 9.52 -9.29 5.40
CA ALA A 38 10.45 -10.35 5.78
C ALA A 38 9.90 -11.13 6.99
N GLU A 39 9.63 -12.41 6.78
CA GLU A 39 8.99 -13.25 7.80
C GLU A 39 9.86 -13.45 9.04
N GLU A 40 11.18 -13.46 8.86
CA GLU A 40 12.13 -13.62 9.97
C GLU A 40 12.16 -12.42 10.92
N LEU A 41 11.59 -11.28 10.51
CA LEU A 41 11.49 -10.09 11.34
C LEU A 41 10.18 -10.05 12.13
N PHE A 42 9.23 -10.95 11.92
CA PHE A 42 7.97 -10.90 12.68
C PHE A 42 8.22 -11.06 14.18
N PRO A 43 7.57 -10.24 15.04
CA PRO A 43 7.77 -10.29 16.49
C PRO A 43 6.98 -11.44 17.11
N VAL A 44 7.22 -12.67 16.64
CA VAL A 44 6.42 -13.88 16.95
C VAL A 44 6.31 -14.11 18.45
N GLN A 45 7.39 -13.91 19.20
CA GLN A 45 7.38 -14.10 20.65
C GLN A 45 6.51 -13.04 21.36
N ALA A 46 6.62 -11.77 20.97
CA ALA A 46 5.78 -10.71 21.53
C ALA A 46 4.29 -10.91 21.18
N VAL A 47 4.00 -11.35 19.96
CA VAL A 47 2.62 -11.70 19.54
C VAL A 47 2.09 -12.88 20.35
N ARG A 48 2.91 -13.92 20.58
CA ARG A 48 2.55 -15.09 21.40
C ARG A 48 2.22 -14.67 22.83
N GLU A 49 3.06 -13.84 23.45
CA GLU A 49 2.85 -13.36 24.82
C GLU A 49 1.61 -12.47 24.93
N ALA A 50 1.40 -11.58 23.96
CA ALA A 50 0.19 -10.76 23.88
C ALA A 50 -1.07 -11.62 23.74
N ALA A 51 -1.05 -12.64 22.88
CA ALA A 51 -2.15 -13.58 22.73
C ALA A 51 -2.41 -14.38 24.01
N GLY A 52 -1.36 -14.80 24.73
CA GLY A 52 -1.49 -15.40 26.06
C GLY A 52 -2.24 -14.48 27.03
N ARG A 53 -1.80 -13.21 27.15
CA ARG A 53 -2.46 -12.22 28.01
C ARG A 53 -3.92 -11.99 27.67
N VAL A 54 -4.27 -11.99 26.38
CA VAL A 54 -5.67 -11.84 25.93
C VAL A 54 -6.51 -13.04 26.38
N LEU A 55 -6.00 -14.26 26.23
CA LEU A 55 -6.74 -15.48 26.60
C LEU A 55 -6.85 -15.65 28.12
N ASP A 56 -5.86 -15.16 28.88
CA ASP A 56 -5.88 -15.17 30.35
C ASP A 56 -6.90 -14.18 30.95
N GLN A 57 -7.30 -13.14 30.20
CA GLN A 57 -8.32 -12.16 30.62
C GLN A 57 -9.76 -12.72 30.54
N GLY A 58 -9.94 -13.93 30.01
CA GLY A 58 -11.22 -14.62 29.91
C GLY A 58 -11.76 -14.68 28.48
N THR A 59 -13.08 -14.85 28.34
CA THR A 59 -13.71 -15.15 27.04
C THR A 59 -14.07 -13.92 26.20
N GLY A 60 -13.83 -12.70 26.70
CA GLY A 60 -14.24 -11.46 26.04
C GLY A 60 -13.68 -11.30 24.63
N ALA A 61 -12.43 -11.74 24.39
CA ALA A 61 -11.79 -11.72 23.07
C ALA A 61 -12.46 -12.64 22.02
N LEU A 62 -13.25 -13.62 22.47
CA LEU A 62 -13.94 -14.59 21.64
C LEU A 62 -15.39 -14.20 21.33
N GLN A 63 -15.87 -13.10 21.90
CA GLN A 63 -17.24 -12.61 21.69
C GLN A 63 -17.28 -11.49 20.65
N TYR A 64 -18.47 -11.20 20.12
CA TYR A 64 -18.74 -9.97 19.39
C TYR A 64 -18.42 -8.73 20.23
N GLY A 65 -17.86 -7.73 19.57
CA GLY A 65 -17.60 -6.39 20.08
C GLY A 65 -18.26 -5.31 19.22
N LEU A 66 -17.71 -4.10 19.28
CA LEU A 66 -18.23 -2.94 18.56
C LEU A 66 -17.67 -2.86 17.15
N THR A 67 -18.50 -2.40 16.20
CA THR A 67 -18.13 -2.26 14.79
C THR A 67 -16.99 -1.26 14.58
N GLU A 68 -16.96 -0.19 15.35
CA GLU A 68 -15.90 0.85 15.33
C GLU A 68 -14.53 0.28 15.69
N GLY A 69 -14.50 -0.84 16.41
CA GLY A 69 -13.31 -1.53 16.86
C GLY A 69 -13.03 -1.37 18.35
N TYR A 70 -12.11 -2.21 18.83
CA TYR A 70 -11.68 -2.31 20.22
C TYR A 70 -11.12 -0.97 20.72
N PHE A 71 -11.81 -0.36 21.68
CA PHE A 71 -11.55 1.01 22.12
C PHE A 71 -10.11 1.23 22.63
N PRO A 72 -9.52 0.36 23.47
CA PRO A 72 -8.13 0.56 23.91
C PRO A 72 -7.12 0.61 22.76
N LEU A 73 -7.34 -0.15 21.68
CA LEU A 73 -6.48 -0.07 20.49
C LEU A 73 -6.64 1.27 19.76
N ARG A 74 -7.87 1.80 19.68
CA ARG A 74 -8.13 3.13 19.09
C ARG A 74 -7.48 4.26 19.91
N GLU A 75 -7.47 4.17 21.23
CA GLU A 75 -6.76 5.11 22.10
C GLU A 75 -5.25 5.07 21.85
N GLN A 76 -4.65 3.87 21.89
CA GLN A 76 -3.22 3.68 21.63
C GLN A 76 -2.82 4.17 20.23
N LEU A 77 -3.65 3.95 19.22
CA LEU A 77 -3.42 4.47 17.87
C LEU A 77 -3.52 5.99 17.82
N SER A 78 -4.47 6.59 18.53
CA SER A 78 -4.62 8.05 18.61
C SER A 78 -3.37 8.71 19.21
N GLU A 79 -2.81 8.13 20.28
CA GLU A 79 -1.54 8.57 20.88
C GLU A 79 -0.37 8.45 19.90
N ARG A 80 -0.24 7.31 19.22
CA ARG A 80 0.80 7.09 18.21
C ARG A 80 0.67 8.03 17.02
N MET A 81 -0.54 8.36 16.61
CA MET A 81 -0.80 9.32 15.53
C MET A 81 -0.48 10.76 15.96
N ALA A 82 -0.74 11.12 17.22
CA ALA A 82 -0.37 12.43 17.75
C ALA A 82 1.15 12.66 17.70
N ALA A 83 1.96 11.63 17.97
CA ALA A 83 3.42 11.69 17.83
C ALA A 83 3.88 11.97 16.37
N LYS A 84 3.02 11.70 15.38
CA LYS A 84 3.24 12.00 13.95
C LYS A 84 2.59 13.32 13.50
N GLY A 85 2.13 14.14 14.44
CA GLY A 85 1.47 15.41 14.15
C GLY A 85 0.01 15.28 13.69
N MET A 86 -0.64 14.13 13.93
CA MET A 86 -2.05 13.91 13.61
C MET A 86 -2.87 13.88 14.90
N SER A 87 -3.61 14.96 15.18
CA SER A 87 -4.52 15.02 16.33
C SER A 87 -5.86 14.40 15.95
N VAL A 88 -6.15 13.23 16.53
CA VAL A 88 -7.28 12.37 16.19
C VAL A 88 -7.84 11.80 17.49
N THR A 89 -9.16 11.77 17.64
CA THR A 89 -9.82 11.05 18.74
C THR A 89 -10.30 9.67 18.30
N PRO A 90 -10.59 8.73 19.24
CA PRO A 90 -11.17 7.44 18.89
C PRO A 90 -12.46 7.52 18.08
N GLU A 91 -13.28 8.56 18.23
CA GLU A 91 -14.53 8.78 17.48
C GLU A 91 -14.30 9.17 16.02
N GLU A 92 -13.12 9.71 15.71
CA GLU A 92 -12.66 10.07 14.38
C GLU A 92 -11.92 8.91 13.70
N MET A 93 -11.97 7.71 14.30
CA MET A 93 -11.24 6.51 13.87
C MET A 93 -12.15 5.28 13.82
N ILE A 94 -11.93 4.45 12.81
CA ILE A 94 -12.51 3.09 12.73
C ILE A 94 -11.44 2.05 12.45
N LEU A 95 -11.48 0.93 13.17
CA LEU A 95 -10.65 -0.23 12.91
C LEU A 95 -11.27 -1.11 11.81
N THR A 96 -10.41 -1.65 10.95
CA THR A 96 -10.81 -2.37 9.75
C THR A 96 -9.96 -3.63 9.56
N THR A 97 -10.44 -4.54 8.70
CA THR A 97 -9.76 -5.79 8.34
C THR A 97 -8.60 -5.52 7.35
N GLY A 98 -7.65 -4.67 7.78
CA GLY A 98 -6.58 -4.08 6.97
C GLY A 98 -7.05 -2.86 6.15
N SER A 99 -6.10 -2.05 5.67
CA SER A 99 -6.40 -0.83 4.90
C SER A 99 -7.23 -1.08 3.64
N GLN A 100 -7.13 -2.27 3.03
CA GLN A 100 -7.97 -2.64 1.88
C GLN A 100 -9.48 -2.54 2.19
N GLN A 101 -9.91 -2.94 3.39
CA GLN A 101 -11.30 -2.79 3.80
C GLN A 101 -11.63 -1.31 4.07
N ALA A 102 -10.72 -0.55 4.67
CA ALA A 102 -10.91 0.89 4.84
C ALA A 102 -11.16 1.57 3.48
N ILE A 103 -10.33 1.31 2.47
CA ILE A 103 -10.50 1.85 1.12
C ILE A 103 -11.84 1.43 0.52
N ASP A 104 -12.18 0.14 0.59
CA ASP A 104 -13.45 -0.37 0.06
C ASP A 104 -14.68 0.30 0.70
N LEU A 105 -14.68 0.44 2.02
CA LEU A 105 -15.78 1.09 2.75
C LEU A 105 -15.85 2.60 2.45
N LEU A 106 -14.72 3.30 2.43
CA LEU A 106 -14.68 4.73 2.12
C LEU A 106 -15.21 4.99 0.71
N VAL A 107 -14.77 4.19 -0.26
CA VAL A 107 -15.26 4.26 -1.64
C VAL A 107 -16.76 3.98 -1.69
N GLY A 108 -17.23 2.90 -1.07
CA GLY A 108 -18.64 2.54 -1.06
C GLY A 108 -19.56 3.55 -0.35
N VAL A 109 -19.03 4.33 0.59
CA VAL A 109 -19.78 5.40 1.29
C VAL A 109 -19.79 6.71 0.50
N LEU A 110 -18.71 7.02 -0.23
CA LEU A 110 -18.49 8.35 -0.81
C LEU A 110 -18.78 8.44 -2.31
N THR A 111 -19.00 7.31 -2.99
CA THR A 111 -19.13 7.26 -4.45
C THR A 111 -20.35 6.48 -4.90
N GLU A 112 -20.82 6.79 -6.09
CA GLU A 112 -21.84 6.05 -6.83
C GLU A 112 -21.24 5.43 -8.10
N PRO A 113 -21.81 4.32 -8.63
CA PRO A 113 -21.38 3.77 -9.91
C PRO A 113 -21.44 4.83 -11.02
N GLY A 114 -20.35 4.93 -11.79
CA GLY A 114 -20.17 5.96 -12.81
C GLY A 114 -19.45 7.23 -12.34
N ASP A 115 -19.29 7.43 -11.02
CA ASP A 115 -18.42 8.49 -10.51
C ASP A 115 -16.98 8.27 -10.97
N THR A 116 -16.23 9.37 -11.05
CA THR A 116 -14.82 9.36 -11.44
C THR A 116 -13.92 9.47 -10.22
N ILE A 117 -12.84 8.70 -10.18
CA ILE A 117 -11.78 8.80 -9.16
C ILE A 117 -10.45 9.16 -9.83
N LEU A 118 -9.72 10.10 -9.23
CA LEU A 118 -8.39 10.49 -9.68
C LEU A 118 -7.33 9.71 -8.90
N VAL A 119 -6.37 9.13 -9.62
CA VAL A 119 -5.25 8.37 -9.03
C VAL A 119 -3.90 8.83 -9.60
N GLU A 120 -2.82 8.39 -8.96
CA GLU A 120 -1.46 8.53 -9.49
C GLU A 120 -1.21 7.59 -10.68
N ARG A 121 -0.27 7.96 -11.55
CA ARG A 121 0.19 7.13 -12.66
C ARG A 121 1.65 6.72 -12.45
N PRO A 122 1.96 5.46 -12.09
CA PRO A 122 1.05 4.36 -11.74
C PRO A 122 0.52 4.44 -10.28
N THR A 123 -0.40 3.54 -9.91
CA THR A 123 -1.00 3.46 -8.56
C THR A 123 -1.09 2.01 -8.04
N TYR A 124 -1.67 1.83 -6.85
CA TYR A 124 -1.79 0.54 -6.18
C TYR A 124 -2.80 -0.38 -6.88
N LEU A 125 -2.33 -1.51 -7.42
CA LEU A 125 -3.17 -2.48 -8.14
C LEU A 125 -4.48 -2.86 -7.43
N ALA A 126 -4.45 -3.10 -6.11
CA ALA A 126 -5.66 -3.57 -5.43
C ALA A 126 -6.71 -2.48 -5.20
N CYS A 127 -6.33 -1.19 -5.20
CA CYS A 127 -7.33 -0.10 -5.18
C CYS A 127 -8.08 -0.03 -6.53
N LEU A 128 -7.39 -0.26 -7.65
CA LEU A 128 -8.05 -0.34 -8.97
C LEU A 128 -9.11 -1.44 -9.03
N GLN A 129 -8.89 -2.57 -8.35
CA GLN A 129 -9.88 -3.65 -8.26
C GLN A 129 -11.10 -3.23 -7.43
N VAL A 130 -10.91 -2.46 -6.35
CA VAL A 130 -12.01 -1.88 -5.57
C VAL A 130 -12.81 -0.89 -6.42
N PHE A 131 -12.13 0.01 -7.14
CA PHE A 131 -12.81 0.99 -7.99
C PHE A 131 -13.62 0.32 -9.10
N ALA A 132 -13.08 -0.73 -9.72
CA ALA A 132 -13.81 -1.56 -10.68
C ALA A 132 -15.02 -2.26 -10.05
N LEU A 133 -14.88 -2.81 -8.84
CA LEU A 133 -15.97 -3.46 -8.11
C LEU A 133 -17.15 -2.49 -7.83
N HIS A 134 -16.85 -1.22 -7.55
CA HIS A 134 -17.85 -0.17 -7.35
C HIS A 134 -18.34 0.47 -8.66
N GLY A 135 -17.80 0.07 -9.81
CA GLY A 135 -18.20 0.59 -11.12
C GLY A 135 -17.74 2.02 -11.38
N LEU A 136 -16.59 2.40 -10.84
CA LEU A 136 -16.03 3.74 -10.96
C LEU A 136 -15.21 3.90 -12.24
N ASN A 137 -15.20 5.12 -12.77
CA ASN A 137 -14.28 5.53 -13.82
C ASN A 137 -12.97 5.98 -13.17
N VAL A 138 -11.83 5.40 -13.56
CA VAL A 138 -10.53 5.79 -13.02
C VAL A 138 -9.80 6.63 -14.07
N VAL A 139 -9.36 7.82 -13.66
CA VAL A 139 -8.46 8.68 -14.45
C VAL A 139 -7.14 8.83 -13.71
N SER A 140 -6.02 8.81 -14.41
CA SER A 140 -4.70 8.91 -13.77
C SER A 140 -3.97 10.20 -14.13
N ALA A 141 -3.49 10.92 -13.12
CA ALA A 141 -2.61 12.07 -13.29
C ALA A 141 -1.16 11.61 -13.46
N GLU A 142 -0.41 12.29 -14.32
CA GLU A 142 1.03 12.05 -14.49
C GLU A 142 1.78 12.26 -13.17
N SER A 143 2.84 11.46 -12.97
CA SER A 143 3.69 11.51 -11.78
C SER A 143 5.16 11.52 -12.16
N ASP A 144 5.95 12.34 -11.47
CA ASP A 144 7.42 12.40 -11.58
C ASP A 144 8.09 11.83 -10.33
N GLU A 145 9.41 12.03 -10.17
CA GLU A 145 10.18 11.58 -9.01
C GLU A 145 9.69 12.15 -7.67
N PHE A 146 8.95 13.28 -7.70
CA PHE A 146 8.35 13.95 -6.55
C PHE A 146 6.86 13.61 -6.36
N GLY A 147 6.33 12.61 -7.07
CA GLY A 147 4.94 12.17 -6.94
C GLY A 147 4.00 12.74 -7.99
N MET A 148 2.70 12.74 -7.69
CA MET A 148 1.66 13.28 -8.58
C MET A 148 1.96 14.73 -8.97
N VAL A 149 1.82 15.06 -10.25
CA VAL A 149 2.03 16.42 -10.77
C VAL A 149 0.74 17.25 -10.62
N PRO A 150 0.66 18.24 -9.69
CA PRO A 150 -0.48 19.13 -9.50
C PRO A 150 -1.07 19.72 -10.78
N GLU A 151 -0.25 20.10 -11.74
CA GLU A 151 -0.72 20.67 -13.01
C GLU A 151 -1.53 19.63 -13.81
N SER A 152 -1.05 18.39 -13.89
CA SER A 152 -1.77 17.27 -14.52
C SER A 152 -3.05 16.93 -13.73
N ALA A 153 -2.96 16.90 -12.40
CA ALA A 153 -4.10 16.65 -11.53
C ALA A 153 -5.18 17.72 -11.69
N GLU A 154 -4.82 19.00 -11.70
CA GLU A 154 -5.77 20.11 -11.84
C GLU A 154 -6.49 20.10 -13.20
N GLU A 155 -5.77 19.80 -14.29
CA GLU A 155 -6.39 19.64 -15.61
C GLU A 155 -7.47 18.55 -15.58
N LEU A 156 -7.14 17.38 -15.03
CA LEU A 156 -8.07 16.26 -14.93
C LEU A 156 -9.22 16.56 -13.97
N ILE A 157 -8.97 17.27 -12.86
CA ILE A 157 -10.02 17.73 -11.94
C ILE A 157 -11.03 18.60 -12.68
N ARG A 158 -10.56 19.59 -13.46
CA ARG A 158 -11.44 20.50 -14.21
C ARG A 158 -12.22 19.77 -15.30
N LYS A 159 -11.59 18.81 -15.98
CA LYS A 159 -12.15 18.07 -17.11
C LYS A 159 -13.15 17.01 -16.68
N HIS A 160 -12.80 16.21 -15.67
CA HIS A 160 -13.54 15.01 -15.30
C HIS A 160 -14.35 15.17 -14.00
N LYS A 161 -14.10 16.21 -13.21
CA LYS A 161 -14.79 16.49 -11.94
C LYS A 161 -14.84 15.22 -11.05
N PRO A 162 -13.68 14.63 -10.71
CA PRO A 162 -13.63 13.42 -9.92
C PRO A 162 -14.34 13.63 -8.58
N LYS A 163 -14.95 12.57 -8.05
CA LYS A 163 -15.59 12.56 -6.74
C LYS A 163 -14.58 12.61 -5.61
N LEU A 164 -13.43 11.95 -5.79
CA LEU A 164 -12.33 11.95 -4.83
C LEU A 164 -10.99 11.62 -5.51
N ILE A 165 -9.89 11.84 -4.78
CA ILE A 165 -8.52 11.49 -5.16
C ILE A 165 -8.06 10.33 -4.27
N TYR A 166 -7.37 9.34 -4.83
CA TYR A 166 -6.64 8.32 -4.07
C TYR A 166 -5.13 8.47 -4.33
N ALA A 167 -4.34 8.52 -3.26
CA ALA A 167 -2.90 8.67 -3.34
C ALA A 167 -2.19 7.82 -2.29
N VAL A 168 -0.94 7.48 -2.58
CA VAL A 168 -0.02 6.82 -1.63
C VAL A 168 1.23 7.71 -1.53
N PRO A 169 1.19 8.85 -0.83
CA PRO A 169 2.23 9.87 -0.95
C PRO A 169 3.59 9.47 -0.40
N THR A 170 3.66 8.43 0.43
CA THR A 170 4.87 8.01 1.14
C THR A 170 5.23 6.56 0.78
N PHE A 171 6.37 6.40 0.09
CA PHE A 171 6.92 5.11 -0.34
C PHE A 171 5.93 4.27 -1.15
N SER A 172 5.33 4.89 -2.17
CA SER A 172 4.16 4.34 -2.86
C SER A 172 4.34 2.93 -3.42
N ASN A 173 3.25 2.18 -3.48
CA ASN A 173 3.21 0.95 -4.27
C ASN A 173 2.60 1.27 -5.64
N PRO A 174 3.34 1.19 -6.75
CA PRO A 174 4.57 0.39 -6.89
C PRO A 174 5.89 1.17 -6.87
N THR A 175 5.87 2.51 -6.90
CA THR A 175 7.06 3.28 -7.32
C THR A 175 8.15 3.45 -6.28
N GLY A 176 7.82 3.29 -4.99
CA GLY A 176 8.71 3.60 -3.87
C GLY A 176 8.95 5.10 -3.68
N ARG A 177 8.33 5.97 -4.49
CA ARG A 177 8.51 7.43 -4.46
C ARG A 177 7.87 8.06 -3.23
N VAL A 178 8.34 9.26 -2.92
CA VAL A 178 7.81 10.10 -1.84
C VAL A 178 7.44 11.45 -2.42
N TRP A 179 6.23 11.92 -2.09
CA TRP A 179 5.81 13.26 -2.48
C TRP A 179 6.62 14.31 -1.74
N SER A 180 7.12 15.29 -2.48
CA SER A 180 7.77 16.46 -1.87
C SER A 180 6.76 17.24 -1.01
N LEU A 181 7.27 17.99 -0.03
CA LEU A 181 6.42 18.85 0.81
C LEU A 181 5.65 19.88 -0.02
N GLU A 182 6.25 20.39 -1.10
CA GLU A 182 5.60 21.30 -2.04
C GLU A 182 4.41 20.62 -2.73
N ARG A 183 4.61 19.41 -3.28
CA ARG A 183 3.56 18.63 -3.94
C ARG A 183 2.40 18.35 -2.98
N ARG A 184 2.70 17.96 -1.73
CA ARG A 184 1.70 17.76 -0.67
C ARG A 184 0.85 19.00 -0.42
N LYS A 185 1.49 20.17 -0.24
CA LYS A 185 0.79 21.44 -0.02
C LYS A 185 -0.04 21.88 -1.22
N ARG A 186 0.49 21.73 -2.44
CA ARG A 186 -0.22 22.05 -3.69
C ARG A 186 -1.46 21.17 -3.86
N MET A 187 -1.35 19.86 -3.63
CA MET A 187 -2.48 18.94 -3.73
C MET A 187 -3.56 19.20 -2.66
N LEU A 188 -3.17 19.53 -1.42
CA LEU A 188 -4.13 19.99 -0.40
C LEU A 188 -4.83 21.29 -0.80
N GLY A 189 -4.11 22.23 -1.42
CA GLY A 189 -4.68 23.46 -1.95
C GLY A 189 -5.74 23.17 -3.02
N LEU A 190 -5.43 22.28 -3.97
CA LEU A 190 -6.39 21.83 -4.98
C LEU A 190 -7.60 21.14 -4.36
N ALA A 191 -7.40 20.27 -3.37
CA ALA A 191 -8.50 19.59 -2.69
C ALA A 191 -9.48 20.59 -2.05
N LYS A 192 -8.96 21.62 -1.39
CA LYS A 192 -9.77 22.70 -0.80
C LYS A 192 -10.45 23.57 -1.85
N GLN A 193 -9.73 23.95 -2.91
CA GLN A 193 -10.25 24.80 -3.98
C GLN A 193 -11.40 24.15 -4.74
N TYR A 194 -11.33 22.85 -4.97
CA TYR A 194 -12.32 22.09 -5.75
C TYR A 194 -13.26 21.25 -4.88
N GLU A 195 -13.23 21.42 -3.55
CA GLU A 195 -14.06 20.68 -2.58
C GLU A 195 -13.97 19.16 -2.73
N LEU A 196 -12.75 18.65 -2.96
CA LEU A 196 -12.46 17.23 -3.14
C LEU A 196 -11.94 16.59 -1.87
N LEU A 197 -12.32 15.33 -1.67
CA LEU A 197 -11.70 14.46 -0.67
C LEU A 197 -10.48 13.76 -1.25
N ILE A 198 -9.46 13.57 -0.42
CA ILE A 198 -8.29 12.75 -0.71
C ILE A 198 -8.32 11.54 0.24
N ILE A 199 -8.30 10.33 -0.29
CA ILE A 199 -7.94 9.13 0.46
C ILE A 199 -6.41 9.00 0.40
N GLU A 200 -5.75 9.29 1.52
CA GLU A 200 -4.32 9.05 1.72
C GLU A 200 -4.14 7.65 2.32
N ASP A 201 -3.61 6.72 1.53
CA ASP A 201 -3.23 5.38 2.00
C ASP A 201 -1.74 5.36 2.32
N ASP A 202 -1.41 5.08 3.59
CA ASP A 202 -0.05 5.15 4.12
C ASP A 202 0.31 3.89 4.91
N PRO A 203 0.47 2.73 4.23
CA PRO A 203 0.87 1.49 4.87
C PRO A 203 2.38 1.40 5.10
N TYR A 204 3.17 2.37 4.60
CA TYR A 204 4.63 2.31 4.56
C TYR A 204 5.34 3.44 5.30
N GLY A 205 4.66 4.53 5.68
CA GLY A 205 5.29 5.77 6.15
C GLY A 205 6.26 5.62 7.34
N ASP A 206 6.09 4.59 8.16
CA ASP A 206 6.99 4.26 9.27
C ASP A 206 8.32 3.59 8.84
N ILE A 207 8.33 2.96 7.66
CA ILE A 207 9.46 2.19 7.14
C ILE A 207 10.36 3.13 6.32
N LYS A 208 11.07 4.04 6.99
CA LYS A 208 11.98 5.01 6.34
C LYS A 208 13.45 4.64 6.55
N PHE A 209 14.30 4.89 5.55
CA PHE A 209 15.73 4.56 5.59
C PHE A 209 16.62 5.75 5.95
N ASN A 210 16.03 6.94 6.07
CA ASN A 210 16.70 8.17 6.45
C ASN A 210 15.97 8.86 7.62
N GLU A 211 16.63 9.88 8.17
CA GLU A 211 16.09 10.68 9.28
C GLU A 211 15.13 11.77 8.81
N GLU A 212 14.85 11.86 7.50
CA GLU A 212 13.91 12.84 6.98
C GLU A 212 12.50 12.63 7.54
N ASN A 213 11.75 13.73 7.59
CA ASN A 213 10.37 13.73 8.03
C ASN A 213 9.44 13.95 6.82
N TYR A 214 8.53 13.01 6.60
CA TYR A 214 7.55 13.06 5.53
C TYR A 214 6.15 13.25 6.13
N PRO A 215 5.71 14.49 6.38
CA PRO A 215 4.39 14.73 6.98
C PRO A 215 3.29 14.24 6.03
N SER A 216 2.31 13.52 6.58
CA SER A 216 1.12 13.09 5.83
C SER A 216 0.32 14.29 5.29
N LEU A 217 -0.44 14.08 4.21
CA LEU A 217 -1.43 15.08 3.77
C LEU A 217 -2.42 15.36 4.89
N PHE A 218 -2.81 14.33 5.64
CA PHE A 218 -3.71 14.44 6.77
C PHE A 218 -3.19 15.39 7.86
N SER A 219 -1.93 15.24 8.30
CA SER A 219 -1.33 16.11 9.32
C SER A 219 -1.18 17.56 8.85
N LEU A 220 -0.86 17.76 7.58
CA LEU A 220 -0.83 19.08 6.95
C LEU A 220 -2.23 19.69 6.74
N GLY A 221 -3.27 18.85 6.71
CA GLY A 221 -4.66 19.24 6.54
C GLY A 221 -5.27 19.92 7.78
N GLY A 222 -4.73 19.64 8.97
CA GLY A 222 -5.18 20.19 10.25
C GLY A 222 -5.81 19.12 11.15
N SER A 223 -6.88 19.48 11.86
CA SER A 223 -7.71 18.53 12.61
C SER A 223 -8.42 17.54 11.70
N ALA A 224 -8.93 16.42 12.21
CA ALA A 224 -9.76 15.50 11.43
C ALA A 224 -11.09 16.12 10.99
N GLN A 225 -11.68 16.98 11.82
CA GLN A 225 -12.89 17.73 11.52
C GLN A 225 -12.67 18.68 10.32
N ASP A 226 -13.54 18.57 9.31
CA ASP A 226 -13.47 19.33 8.05
C ASP A 226 -12.14 19.19 7.28
N ASN A 227 -11.35 18.15 7.57
CA ASN A 227 -10.16 17.82 6.79
C ASN A 227 -10.57 17.30 5.41
N PRO A 228 -9.99 17.79 4.31
CA PRO A 228 -10.22 17.17 3.01
C PRO A 228 -9.55 15.79 2.87
N VAL A 229 -8.76 15.35 3.85
CA VAL A 229 -8.03 14.07 3.80
C VAL A 229 -8.68 13.04 4.72
N LEU A 230 -8.87 11.85 4.16
CA LEU A 230 -9.22 10.62 4.86
C LEU A 230 -7.98 9.74 4.86
N TYR A 231 -7.41 9.49 6.04
CA TYR A 231 -6.17 8.75 6.20
C TYR A 231 -6.45 7.27 6.42
N THR A 232 -5.69 6.39 5.79
CA THR A 232 -5.74 4.94 6.05
C THR A 232 -4.34 4.38 6.28
N SER A 233 -4.24 3.40 7.17
CA SER A 233 -2.97 2.70 7.42
C SER A 233 -3.21 1.30 8.01
N THR A 234 -2.14 0.56 8.28
CA THR A 234 -2.22 -0.85 8.69
C THR A 234 -0.99 -1.34 9.45
N PHE A 235 -1.22 -2.31 10.34
CA PHE A 235 -0.15 -3.10 10.97
C PHE A 235 0.48 -4.15 10.04
N SER A 236 -0.02 -4.28 8.81
CA SER A 236 0.41 -5.35 7.90
C SER A 236 1.89 -5.28 7.55
N LYS A 237 2.52 -4.10 7.62
CA LYS A 237 3.91 -3.89 7.20
C LYS A 237 4.87 -3.68 8.36
N THR A 238 4.34 -3.39 9.55
CA THR A 238 5.10 -3.07 10.76
C THR A 238 5.02 -4.14 11.86
N VAL A 239 4.04 -5.04 11.80
CA VAL A 239 3.88 -6.14 12.79
C VAL A 239 3.72 -7.48 12.07
N ALA A 240 2.53 -7.73 11.50
CA ALA A 240 2.23 -8.98 10.82
C ALA A 240 1.01 -8.83 9.88
N PRO A 241 1.12 -9.16 8.58
CA PRO A 241 0.00 -9.11 7.64
C PRO A 241 -1.23 -9.93 8.06
N ALA A 242 -1.00 -11.07 8.73
CA ALA A 242 -2.02 -12.05 9.08
C ALA A 242 -2.96 -11.61 10.20
N LEU A 243 -2.58 -10.61 11.02
CA LEU A 243 -3.47 -10.01 12.03
C LEU A 243 -4.58 -9.14 11.41
N ARG A 244 -4.53 -8.94 10.09
CA ARG A 244 -5.56 -8.27 9.29
C ARG A 244 -6.12 -7.00 9.94
N THR A 245 -5.28 -6.17 10.54
CA THR A 245 -5.74 -4.96 11.24
C THR A 245 -5.20 -3.70 10.55
N GLY A 246 -6.12 -2.81 10.22
CA GLY A 246 -5.84 -1.46 9.74
C GLY A 246 -6.86 -0.48 10.31
N TRP A 247 -6.78 0.77 9.90
CA TRP A 247 -7.69 1.81 10.36
C TRP A 247 -7.92 2.87 9.30
N ALA A 248 -9.04 3.56 9.42
CA ALA A 248 -9.34 4.79 8.70
C ALA A 248 -9.56 5.91 9.72
N VAL A 249 -9.13 7.12 9.36
CA VAL A 249 -9.32 8.34 10.16
C VAL A 249 -9.82 9.45 9.28
N GLY A 250 -10.71 10.28 9.82
CA GLY A 250 -11.26 11.42 9.13
C GLY A 250 -12.36 12.08 9.92
N ASP A 251 -13.11 12.95 9.23
CA ASP A 251 -14.28 13.61 9.80
C ASP A 251 -15.26 12.59 10.41
N SER A 252 -15.67 12.83 11.66
CA SER A 252 -16.55 11.94 12.42
C SER A 252 -17.87 11.61 11.71
N ARG A 253 -18.38 12.51 10.85
CA ARG A 253 -19.58 12.27 10.03
C ARG A 253 -19.35 11.21 8.98
N VAL A 254 -18.17 11.22 8.34
CA VAL A 254 -17.76 10.21 7.35
C VAL A 254 -17.50 8.89 8.07
N ILE A 255 -16.74 8.91 9.17
CA ILE A 255 -16.43 7.72 9.97
C ILE A 255 -17.70 7.04 10.50
N GLY A 256 -18.69 7.82 10.95
CA GLY A 256 -20.00 7.29 11.37
C GLY A 256 -20.77 6.59 10.24
N MET A 257 -20.64 7.03 8.99
CA MET A 257 -21.23 6.34 7.83
C MET A 257 -20.44 5.08 7.45
N VAL A 258 -19.10 5.15 7.54
CA VAL A 258 -18.22 3.99 7.35
C VAL A 258 -18.52 2.90 8.38
N ALA A 259 -18.79 3.26 9.64
CA ALA A 259 -19.19 2.30 10.68
C ALA A 259 -20.49 1.57 10.32
N LYS A 260 -21.51 2.29 9.82
CA LYS A 260 -22.77 1.65 9.36
C LYS A 260 -22.53 0.73 8.17
N ALA A 261 -21.73 1.16 7.19
CA ALA A 261 -21.39 0.35 6.03
C ALA A 261 -20.61 -0.92 6.45
N LYS A 262 -19.66 -0.78 7.38
CA LYS A 262 -18.90 -1.89 7.95
C LYS A 262 -19.81 -2.88 8.67
N GLN A 263 -20.74 -2.39 9.48
CA GLN A 263 -21.69 -3.23 10.19
C GLN A 263 -22.50 -4.10 9.23
N ALA A 264 -22.93 -3.53 8.10
CA ALA A 264 -23.64 -4.26 7.05
C ALA A 264 -22.73 -5.24 6.28
N ALA A 265 -21.44 -4.93 6.14
CA ALA A 265 -20.49 -5.74 5.38
C ALA A 265 -19.99 -6.96 6.16
N ASP A 266 -19.58 -6.79 7.44
CA ASP A 266 -18.94 -7.86 8.22
C ASP A 266 -19.25 -7.85 9.72
N LEU A 267 -20.19 -7.00 10.18
CA LEU A 267 -20.50 -6.71 11.59
C LEU A 267 -19.34 -6.04 12.33
N GLN A 268 -18.18 -6.70 12.39
CA GLN A 268 -16.96 -6.20 13.00
C GLN A 268 -15.71 -6.94 12.49
N SER A 269 -14.54 -6.33 12.67
CA SER A 269 -13.26 -7.04 12.50
C SER A 269 -12.96 -7.94 13.71
N SER A 270 -12.02 -8.87 13.55
CA SER A 270 -11.58 -9.79 14.61
C SER A 270 -11.25 -9.06 15.91
N THR A 271 -12.07 -9.27 16.95
CA THR A 271 -11.85 -8.71 18.28
C THR A 271 -10.57 -9.29 18.90
N MET A 272 -10.30 -10.57 18.66
CA MET A 272 -9.09 -11.25 19.13
C MET A 272 -7.82 -10.58 18.57
N ASP A 273 -7.75 -10.33 17.25
CA ASP A 273 -6.56 -9.71 16.65
C ASP A 273 -6.34 -8.28 17.17
N GLN A 274 -7.42 -7.52 17.35
CA GLN A 274 -7.35 -6.17 17.89
C GLN A 274 -6.90 -6.15 19.36
N GLN A 275 -7.38 -7.08 20.18
CA GLN A 275 -6.93 -7.21 21.57
C GLN A 275 -5.48 -7.68 21.65
N ILE A 276 -5.05 -8.60 20.78
CA ILE A 276 -3.65 -9.03 20.67
C ILE A 276 -2.76 -7.85 20.34
N LEU A 277 -3.14 -7.04 19.36
CA LEU A 277 -2.40 -5.83 19.01
C LEU A 277 -2.38 -4.82 20.15
N SER A 278 -3.50 -4.61 20.84
CA SER A 278 -3.55 -3.72 22.00
C SER A 278 -2.62 -4.17 23.12
N GLN A 279 -2.62 -5.47 23.44
CA GLN A 279 -1.72 -6.07 24.43
C GLN A 279 -0.26 -6.04 23.97
N LEU A 280 0.01 -6.15 22.67
CA LEU A 280 1.34 -6.01 22.09
C LEU A 280 1.84 -4.57 22.28
N LEU A 281 1.04 -3.56 21.93
CA LEU A 281 1.41 -2.14 22.09
C LEU A 281 1.70 -1.74 23.55
N SER A 282 1.09 -2.40 24.53
CA SER A 282 1.35 -2.11 25.95
C SER A 282 2.65 -2.71 26.48
N GLY A 283 3.19 -3.76 25.85
CA GLY A 283 4.31 -4.55 26.39
C GLY A 283 5.49 -4.74 25.45
N PHE A 284 5.41 -4.23 24.22
CA PHE A 284 6.43 -4.38 23.19
C PHE A 284 6.77 -3.01 22.63
N ASP A 285 8.07 -2.72 22.56
CA ASP A 285 8.57 -1.49 21.95
C ASP A 285 8.45 -1.58 20.42
N LEU A 286 7.28 -1.15 19.93
CA LEU A 286 6.98 -1.15 18.50
C LEU A 286 7.88 -0.18 17.73
N ASP A 287 8.32 0.91 18.33
CA ASP A 287 9.14 1.92 17.64
C ASP A 287 10.56 1.39 17.43
N ALA A 288 11.14 0.74 18.44
CA ALA A 288 12.40 0.02 18.28
C ALA A 288 12.29 -1.13 17.26
N HIS A 289 11.13 -1.81 17.21
CA HIS A 289 10.88 -2.84 16.22
C HIS A 289 10.80 -2.30 14.79
N ILE A 290 10.09 -1.19 14.60
CA ILE A 290 10.02 -0.49 13.30
C ILE A 290 11.41 -0.01 12.90
N ALA A 291 12.20 0.54 13.83
CA ALA A 291 13.59 0.95 13.54
C ALA A 291 14.47 -0.23 13.08
N LEU A 292 14.29 -1.41 13.68
CA LEU A 292 14.95 -2.64 13.23
C LEU A 292 14.51 -3.01 11.80
N ILE A 293 13.20 -3.03 11.51
CA ILE A 293 12.67 -3.33 10.17
C ILE A 293 13.24 -2.35 9.14
N SER A 294 13.18 -1.06 9.45
CA SER A 294 13.67 0.02 8.58
C SER A 294 15.15 -0.15 8.26
N ARG A 295 16.00 -0.45 9.26
CA ARG A 295 17.43 -0.71 9.03
C ARG A 295 17.64 -1.91 8.11
N GLU A 296 17.02 -3.05 8.42
CA GLU A 296 17.17 -4.29 7.66
C GLU A 296 16.69 -4.14 6.20
N TYR A 297 15.59 -3.42 5.98
CA TYR A 297 15.09 -3.16 4.64
C TYR A 297 15.93 -2.13 3.89
N GLY A 298 16.48 -1.14 4.57
CA GLY A 298 17.43 -0.19 4.00
C GLY A 298 18.70 -0.88 3.51
N GLU A 299 19.25 -1.81 4.29
CA GLU A 299 20.40 -2.64 3.90
C GLU A 299 20.08 -3.49 2.64
N ARG A 300 18.93 -4.16 2.60
CA ARG A 300 18.51 -4.96 1.42
C ARG A 300 18.24 -4.11 0.19
N MET A 301 17.65 -2.92 0.36
CA MET A 301 17.43 -1.96 -0.72
C MET A 301 18.77 -1.50 -1.30
N ASN A 302 19.71 -1.09 -0.45
CA ASN A 302 21.06 -0.67 -0.85
C ASN A 302 21.83 -1.80 -1.55
N GLU A 303 21.71 -3.05 -1.06
CA GLU A 303 22.28 -4.22 -1.73
C GLU A 303 21.71 -4.37 -3.14
N MET A 304 20.39 -4.39 -3.30
CA MET A 304 19.73 -4.52 -4.60
C MET A 304 20.09 -3.35 -5.55
N ASP A 305 20.04 -2.11 -5.08
CA ASP A 305 20.37 -0.91 -5.85
C ASP A 305 21.82 -0.93 -6.34
N THR A 306 22.76 -1.33 -5.48
CA THR A 306 24.19 -1.48 -5.83
C THR A 306 24.41 -2.57 -6.87
N LEU A 307 23.75 -3.73 -6.72
CA LEU A 307 23.82 -4.83 -7.69
C LEU A 307 23.27 -4.42 -9.05
N LEU A 308 22.11 -3.76 -9.07
CA LEU A 308 21.49 -3.25 -10.29
C LEU A 308 22.39 -2.20 -10.97
N LYS A 309 22.99 -1.26 -10.22
CA LYS A 309 23.94 -0.26 -10.78
C LYS A 309 25.19 -0.90 -11.38
N ARG A 310 25.74 -1.92 -10.72
CA ARG A 310 26.95 -2.61 -11.18
C ARG A 310 26.72 -3.36 -12.48
N GLU A 311 25.54 -3.95 -12.64
CA GLU A 311 25.18 -4.82 -13.76
C GLU A 311 24.22 -4.13 -14.76
N ALA A 312 24.03 -2.81 -14.63
CA ALA A 312 23.05 -2.05 -15.39
C ALA A 312 23.37 -2.11 -16.90
N LEU A 313 22.36 -2.52 -17.67
CA LEU A 313 22.34 -2.40 -19.12
C LEU A 313 21.85 -0.99 -19.52
N PRO A 314 22.27 -0.46 -20.69
CA PRO A 314 21.76 0.80 -21.20
C PRO A 314 20.22 0.81 -21.26
N GLY A 315 19.60 1.89 -20.78
CA GLY A 315 18.14 2.07 -20.79
C GLY A 315 17.41 1.57 -19.55
N LEU A 316 18.10 1.03 -18.54
CA LEU A 316 17.51 0.80 -17.22
C LEU A 316 17.54 2.08 -16.38
N ASN A 317 16.37 2.49 -15.87
CA ASN A 317 16.24 3.68 -15.02
C ASN A 317 15.36 3.37 -13.81
N TRP A 318 15.70 3.96 -12.66
CA TRP A 318 14.86 3.91 -11.45
C TRP A 318 15.24 5.05 -10.50
N VAL A 319 14.33 5.37 -9.59
CA VAL A 319 14.59 6.26 -8.45
C VAL A 319 14.90 5.38 -7.25
N THR A 320 16.05 5.60 -6.59
CA THR A 320 16.42 4.86 -5.37
C THR A 320 15.40 5.16 -4.26
N PRO A 321 14.67 4.16 -3.72
CA PRO A 321 13.66 4.38 -2.69
C PRO A 321 14.27 4.88 -1.37
N GLN A 322 13.55 5.79 -0.69
CA GLN A 322 13.97 6.32 0.62
C GLN A 322 13.31 5.57 1.80
N GLY A 323 12.48 4.57 1.50
CA GLY A 323 11.72 3.78 2.44
C GLY A 323 10.75 2.83 1.75
N GLY A 324 9.92 2.15 2.53
CA GLY A 324 8.93 1.19 2.05
C GLY A 324 9.55 -0.14 1.63
N MET A 325 9.02 -0.73 0.56
CA MET A 325 9.31 -2.13 0.21
C MET A 325 9.58 -2.38 -1.27
N PHE A 326 9.53 -1.36 -2.13
CA PHE A 326 9.53 -1.54 -3.57
C PHE A 326 10.49 -0.61 -4.29
N LEU A 327 11.12 -1.16 -5.33
CA LEU A 327 11.91 -0.44 -6.32
C LEU A 327 11.22 -0.60 -7.67
N TRP A 328 11.02 0.51 -8.37
CA TRP A 328 10.33 0.55 -9.66
C TRP A 328 11.33 0.83 -10.77
N VAL A 329 11.45 -0.14 -11.68
CA VAL A 329 12.40 -0.13 -12.77
C VAL A 329 11.67 0.20 -14.07
N GLU A 330 12.13 1.22 -14.76
CA GLU A 330 11.89 1.44 -16.17
C GLU A 330 12.92 0.64 -16.96
N LEU A 331 12.43 -0.26 -17.80
CA LEU A 331 13.18 -1.15 -18.67
C LEU A 331 13.49 -0.45 -20.00
N PRO A 332 14.49 -0.91 -20.77
CA PRO A 332 14.83 -0.32 -22.06
C PRO A 332 13.61 -0.15 -22.98
N ASP A 333 13.61 0.91 -23.78
CA ASP A 333 12.52 1.21 -24.70
C ASP A 333 12.19 0.01 -25.61
N GLY A 334 10.90 -0.27 -25.78
CA GLY A 334 10.41 -1.40 -26.58
C GLY A 334 10.43 -2.76 -25.86
N LEU A 335 11.07 -2.87 -24.70
CA LEU A 335 11.08 -4.12 -23.94
C LEU A 335 9.77 -4.31 -23.17
N ASP A 336 9.05 -5.39 -23.46
CA ASP A 336 7.79 -5.73 -22.81
C ASP A 336 8.02 -6.54 -21.52
N ALA A 337 7.65 -5.98 -20.37
CA ALA A 337 7.86 -6.57 -19.05
C ALA A 337 7.09 -7.89 -18.84
N GLU A 338 5.93 -8.07 -19.48
CA GLU A 338 5.18 -9.34 -19.41
C GLU A 338 5.89 -10.46 -20.18
N THR A 339 6.51 -10.14 -21.31
CA THR A 339 7.33 -11.07 -22.08
C THR A 339 8.64 -11.36 -21.37
N LEU A 340 9.29 -10.33 -20.80
CA LEU A 340 10.46 -10.51 -19.95
C LEU A 340 10.17 -11.42 -18.77
N LEU A 341 9.02 -11.28 -18.10
CA LEU A 341 8.65 -12.13 -16.97
C LEU A 341 8.65 -13.62 -17.37
N LYS A 342 8.16 -13.97 -18.57
CA LYS A 342 8.18 -15.37 -19.05
C LYS A 342 9.60 -15.91 -19.17
N CYS A 343 10.54 -15.09 -19.66
CA CYS A 343 11.96 -15.45 -19.75
C CYS A 343 12.59 -15.55 -18.36
N ALA A 344 12.37 -14.54 -17.50
CA ALA A 344 12.88 -14.46 -16.15
C ALA A 344 12.46 -15.69 -15.31
N VAL A 345 11.19 -16.12 -15.42
CA VAL A 345 10.68 -17.30 -14.71
C VAL A 345 11.41 -18.57 -15.14
N GLN A 346 11.79 -18.72 -16.41
CA GLN A 346 12.60 -19.86 -16.87
C GLN A 346 14.01 -19.85 -16.28
N LYS A 347 14.54 -18.66 -15.95
CA LYS A 347 15.81 -18.49 -15.24
C LYS A 347 15.67 -18.55 -13.72
N GLY A 348 14.47 -18.81 -13.20
CA GLY A 348 14.21 -18.93 -11.76
C GLY A 348 14.19 -17.59 -11.01
N VAL A 349 13.80 -16.50 -11.68
CA VAL A 349 13.52 -15.20 -11.04
C VAL A 349 12.17 -14.63 -11.47
N ALA A 350 11.45 -13.98 -10.57
CA ALA A 350 10.14 -13.39 -10.84
C ALA A 350 10.01 -11.98 -10.27
N PHE A 351 9.25 -11.13 -10.96
CA PHE A 351 8.90 -9.77 -10.57
C PHE A 351 7.46 -9.47 -11.00
N VAL A 352 6.94 -8.26 -10.71
CA VAL A 352 5.61 -7.86 -11.21
C VAL A 352 5.74 -6.91 -12.40
N PRO A 353 5.22 -7.28 -13.59
CA PRO A 353 5.14 -6.38 -14.74
C PRO A 353 4.29 -5.15 -14.40
N GLY A 354 4.74 -3.99 -14.86
CA GLY A 354 4.19 -2.72 -14.46
C GLY A 354 2.80 -2.41 -15.03
N SER A 355 2.43 -3.04 -16.15
CA SER A 355 1.16 -2.84 -16.87
C SER A 355 -0.07 -2.89 -15.95
N SER A 356 -0.04 -3.73 -14.93
CA SER A 356 -1.14 -3.92 -13.97
C SER A 356 -1.34 -2.76 -13.00
N PHE A 357 -0.36 -1.87 -12.83
CA PHE A 357 -0.44 -0.73 -11.90
C PHE A 357 -0.95 0.56 -12.57
N TYR A 358 -1.21 0.54 -13.87
CA TYR A 358 -1.76 1.69 -14.60
C TYR A 358 -3.28 1.57 -14.72
N ALA A 359 -4.00 2.64 -14.39
CA ALA A 359 -5.44 2.72 -14.57
C ALA A 359 -5.85 2.82 -16.05
N ASP A 360 -5.04 3.53 -16.84
CA ASP A 360 -5.20 3.76 -18.27
C ASP A 360 -3.83 3.71 -18.96
N GLN A 361 -3.82 3.58 -20.30
CA GLN A 361 -2.61 3.70 -21.14
C GLN A 361 -1.33 3.06 -20.55
N PRO A 362 -1.29 1.73 -20.29
CA PRO A 362 -0.22 1.13 -19.51
C PRO A 362 1.15 1.28 -20.18
N MET A 363 2.17 1.68 -19.41
CA MET A 363 3.56 1.52 -19.83
C MET A 363 3.95 0.04 -19.69
N ARG A 364 4.43 -0.55 -20.79
CA ARG A 364 4.75 -1.97 -20.86
C ARG A 364 6.19 -2.30 -20.47
N ASN A 365 7.07 -1.31 -20.46
CA ASN A 365 8.47 -1.42 -20.11
C ASN A 365 8.74 -1.04 -18.64
N THR A 366 7.86 -1.40 -17.72
CA THR A 366 8.05 -1.11 -16.29
C THR A 366 7.91 -2.36 -15.43
N ALA A 367 8.59 -2.40 -14.29
CA ALA A 367 8.60 -3.54 -13.39
C ALA A 367 8.71 -3.10 -11.92
N ARG A 368 7.94 -3.76 -11.04
CA ARG A 368 8.07 -3.63 -9.59
C ARG A 368 8.91 -4.78 -9.03
N LEU A 369 9.96 -4.41 -8.30
CA LEU A 369 10.79 -5.32 -7.51
C LEU A 369 10.55 -5.10 -6.02
N ASN A 370 10.44 -6.19 -5.26
CA ASN A 370 10.42 -6.18 -3.80
C ASN A 370 11.80 -6.59 -3.28
N TYR A 371 12.41 -5.73 -2.46
CA TYR A 371 13.71 -5.98 -1.84
C TYR A 371 13.61 -6.51 -0.41
N THR A 372 12.41 -6.63 0.16
CA THR A 372 12.28 -6.98 1.59
C THR A 372 12.41 -8.47 1.86
N TYR A 373 11.99 -9.34 0.94
CA TYR A 373 11.95 -10.78 1.20
C TYR A 373 13.30 -11.50 1.05
N ASN A 374 14.06 -11.21 -0.01
CA ASN A 374 15.36 -11.83 -0.26
C ASN A 374 16.51 -11.04 0.39
N LYS A 375 17.61 -11.70 0.74
CA LYS A 375 18.85 -11.08 1.25
C LYS A 375 20.09 -11.87 0.83
N GLY A 376 21.25 -11.20 0.78
CA GLY A 376 22.55 -11.85 0.58
C GLY A 376 22.63 -12.59 -0.76
N GLU A 377 23.13 -13.83 -0.74
CA GLU A 377 23.34 -14.62 -1.97
C GLU A 377 22.07 -14.77 -2.83
N ARG A 378 20.88 -14.84 -2.23
CA ARG A 378 19.62 -14.91 -3.01
C ARG A 378 19.36 -13.60 -3.75
N THR A 379 19.67 -12.45 -3.16
CA THR A 379 19.54 -11.15 -3.84
C THR A 379 20.55 -11.05 -4.98
N VAL A 380 21.82 -11.42 -4.73
CA VAL A 380 22.88 -11.44 -5.76
C VAL A 380 22.49 -12.31 -6.95
N GLN A 381 22.08 -13.56 -6.70
CA GLN A 381 21.66 -14.48 -7.76
C GLN A 381 20.39 -14.01 -8.48
N GLY A 382 19.43 -13.46 -7.75
CA GLY A 382 18.18 -12.95 -8.32
C GLY A 382 18.42 -11.76 -9.25
N VAL A 383 19.24 -10.80 -8.85
CA VAL A 383 19.59 -9.65 -9.68
C VAL A 383 20.37 -10.11 -10.92
N ALA A 384 21.37 -10.99 -10.77
CA ALA A 384 22.14 -11.51 -11.90
C ALA A 384 21.24 -12.21 -12.94
N ARG A 385 20.31 -13.08 -12.49
CA ARG A 385 19.33 -13.76 -13.37
C ARG A 385 18.40 -12.77 -14.05
N LEU A 386 18.01 -11.70 -13.37
CA LEU A 386 17.14 -10.66 -13.94
C LEU A 386 17.88 -9.87 -15.02
N ILE A 387 19.12 -9.45 -14.76
CA ILE A 387 19.95 -8.74 -15.75
C ILE A 387 20.24 -9.64 -16.96
N GLU A 388 20.54 -10.91 -16.75
CA GLU A 388 20.71 -11.89 -17.83
C GLU A 388 19.45 -12.00 -18.69
N ALA A 389 18.26 -12.08 -18.06
CA ALA A 389 16.99 -12.11 -18.79
C ALA A 389 16.75 -10.84 -19.62
N ILE A 390 17.12 -9.66 -19.10
CA ILE A 390 17.01 -8.38 -19.82
C ILE A 390 17.99 -8.37 -21.00
N GLY A 391 19.25 -8.79 -20.79
CA GLY A 391 20.29 -8.81 -21.81
C GLY A 391 20.01 -9.76 -22.98
N GLU A 392 19.43 -10.92 -22.72
CA GLU A 392 19.01 -11.84 -23.79
C GLU A 392 17.89 -11.26 -24.66
N PHE A 393 17.03 -10.42 -24.09
CA PHE A 393 15.94 -9.79 -24.83
C PHE A 393 16.46 -8.68 -25.73
N THR A 394 17.33 -7.81 -25.20
CA THR A 394 17.90 -6.68 -25.96
C THR A 394 18.87 -7.09 -27.05
N ALA A 395 19.50 -8.27 -26.94
CA ALA A 395 20.36 -8.83 -28.00
C ALA A 395 19.59 -9.48 -29.18
N ARG A 396 18.28 -9.70 -29.05
CA ARG A 396 17.43 -10.33 -30.08
C ARG A 396 16.63 -9.31 -30.91
N SER A 397 16.61 -8.06 -30.48
CA SER A 397 16.08 -6.88 -31.18
C SER A 397 17.21 -6.16 -31.91
#